data_AF-A0A2H0R2V8-F1
#
_entry.id   AF-A0A2H0R2V8-F1
#
_cell.length_a   1.000
_cell.length_b   1.000
_cell.length_c   1.000
_cell.angle_alpha   90.00
_cell.angle_beta   90.00
_cell.angle_gamma   90.00
#
_symmetry.space_group_name_H-M   'P 1'
#
loop_
_entity.id
_entity.type
_entity.pdbx_description
1 polymer ?
#
loop_
_entity_poly.entity_id
_entity_poly.type
_entity_poly.pdbx_seq_one_letter_code
_entity_poly.pdbx_strand_id
1 'polypeptide(L)'
;MFKKPLFWEMFVLLAIVGVLNYIANVNHLYWSLYEFDSVVHFLGGATSAAFFLWLYFFSSFFNSQDRSLKHFLIIAITGTIFIGISWEIFELFLGEDVLLKAEYPYDTMMDLIMDLLGAITSSFYAFIWEEKNKINKINESR
;
A
#
# COMPACT_ATOMS: atom_id res chain seq x y z
N MET A 1 -12.87 -16.53 -2.64
CA MET A 1 -11.66 -15.71 -2.84
C MET A 1 -11.96 -14.48 -3.71
N PHE A 2 -12.36 -14.66 -4.97
CA PHE A 2 -12.53 -13.58 -5.97
C PHE A 2 -13.64 -12.54 -5.72
N LYS A 3 -14.60 -12.80 -4.83
CA LYS A 3 -15.67 -11.84 -4.46
C LYS A 3 -15.40 -11.14 -3.13
N LYS A 4 -14.22 -11.36 -2.53
CA LYS A 4 -13.84 -10.73 -1.26
C LYS A 4 -13.35 -9.29 -1.56
N PRO A 5 -13.66 -8.33 -0.69
CA PRO A 5 -13.22 -6.95 -0.88
C PRO A 5 -11.70 -6.86 -0.91
N LEU A 6 -11.16 -5.84 -1.56
CA LEU A 6 -9.72 -5.57 -1.73
C LEU A 6 -8.97 -6.57 -2.61
N PHE A 7 -9.55 -7.74 -2.91
CA PHE A 7 -8.85 -8.78 -3.67
C PHE A 7 -8.54 -8.32 -5.10
N TRP A 8 -9.49 -7.72 -5.81
CA TRP A 8 -9.23 -7.24 -7.17
C TRP A 8 -8.53 -5.90 -7.16
N GLU A 9 -8.89 -5.05 -6.22
CA GLU A 9 -8.34 -3.72 -6.03
C GLU A 9 -6.81 -3.79 -5.82
N MET A 10 -6.31 -4.73 -5.00
CA MET A 10 -4.86 -4.89 -4.81
C MET A 10 -4.14 -5.30 -6.10
N PHE A 11 -4.72 -6.17 -6.94
CA PHE A 11 -4.09 -6.53 -8.21
C PHE A 11 -4.13 -5.41 -9.24
N VAL A 12 -5.22 -4.64 -9.26
CA VAL A 12 -5.32 -3.45 -10.12
C VAL A 12 -4.29 -2.41 -9.70
N LEU A 13 -4.18 -2.12 -8.40
CA LEU A 13 -3.17 -1.21 -7.88
C LEU A 13 -1.75 -1.72 -8.17
N LEU A 14 -1.48 -3.00 -7.95
CA LEU A 14 -0.18 -3.62 -8.27
C LEU A 14 0.15 -3.50 -9.76
N ALA A 15 -0.82 -3.74 -10.65
CA ALA A 15 -0.63 -3.59 -12.08
C ALA A 15 -0.32 -2.13 -12.46
N ILE A 16 -1.02 -1.16 -11.84
CA ILE A 16 -0.75 0.26 -12.04
C ILE A 16 0.67 0.61 -11.59
N VAL A 17 1.07 0.21 -10.38
CA VAL A 17 2.43 0.42 -9.85
C VAL A 17 3.47 -0.19 -10.78
N GLY A 18 3.28 -1.44 -11.23
CA GLY A 18 4.21 -2.11 -12.14
C GLY A 18 4.33 -1.41 -13.50
N VAL A 19 3.21 -0.94 -14.07
CA VAL A 19 3.21 -0.20 -15.33
C VAL A 19 3.89 1.16 -15.18
N LEU A 20 3.60 1.89 -14.10
CA LEU A 20 4.22 3.19 -13.82
C LEU A 20 5.73 3.03 -13.62
N ASN A 21 6.16 2.05 -12.82
CA ASN A 21 7.57 1.75 -12.60
C ASN A 21 8.30 1.39 -13.91
N TYR A 22 7.68 0.56 -14.76
CA TYR A 22 8.25 0.22 -16.06
C TYR A 22 8.40 1.44 -16.96
N ILE A 23 7.35 2.26 -17.08
CA ILE A 23 7.39 3.50 -17.89
C ILE A 23 8.44 4.46 -17.33
N ALA A 24 8.54 4.58 -16.01
CA ALA A 24 9.46 5.47 -15.34
C ALA A 24 10.92 5.08 -15.58
N ASN A 25 11.24 3.79 -15.51
CA ASN A 25 12.56 3.29 -15.84
C ASN A 25 12.93 3.53 -17.31
N VAL A 26 12.03 3.19 -18.26
CA VAL A 26 12.29 3.34 -19.70
C VAL A 26 12.48 4.81 -20.11
N ASN A 27 11.77 5.73 -19.47
CA ASN A 27 11.79 7.16 -19.82
C ASN A 27 12.58 8.01 -18.83
N HIS A 28 13.28 7.40 -17.88
CA HIS A 28 14.02 8.09 -16.82
C HIS A 28 13.17 9.09 -16.01
N LEU A 29 11.89 8.77 -15.76
CA LEU A 29 10.95 9.68 -15.07
C LEU A 29 11.32 9.90 -13.61
N TYR A 30 11.91 8.90 -12.95
CA TYR A 30 12.43 9.03 -11.58
C TYR A 30 13.45 10.16 -11.43
N TRP A 31 14.19 10.48 -12.49
CA TRP A 31 15.23 11.52 -12.47
C TRP A 31 14.83 12.81 -13.18
N SER A 32 13.69 12.82 -13.88
CA SER A 32 13.29 13.95 -14.73
C SER A 32 11.97 14.60 -14.34
N LEU A 33 11.11 13.90 -13.62
CA LEU A 33 9.86 14.42 -13.08
C LEU A 33 9.94 14.46 -11.57
N TYR A 34 9.88 15.68 -11.02
CA TYR A 34 9.85 15.90 -9.58
C TYR A 34 8.63 15.17 -8.98
N GLU A 35 8.86 14.51 -7.82
CA GLU A 35 7.89 13.73 -7.04
C GLU A 35 7.19 12.56 -7.75
N PHE A 36 7.62 12.16 -8.96
CA PHE A 36 7.06 10.97 -9.61
C PHE A 36 7.22 9.73 -8.73
N ASP A 37 8.38 9.60 -8.09
CA ASP A 37 8.68 8.47 -7.21
C ASP A 37 7.74 8.42 -6.01
N SER A 38 7.54 9.57 -5.36
CA SER A 38 6.58 9.74 -4.27
C SER A 38 5.15 9.30 -4.65
N VAL A 39 4.72 9.50 -5.89
CA VAL A 39 3.40 9.01 -6.38
C VAL A 39 3.41 7.48 -6.49
N VAL A 40 4.48 6.89 -7.00
CA VAL A 40 4.62 5.43 -7.09
C VAL A 40 4.66 4.82 -5.69
N HIS A 41 5.38 5.40 -4.75
CA HIS A 41 5.41 4.99 -3.33
C HIS A 41 4.04 5.06 -2.68
N PHE A 42 3.29 6.16 -2.85
CA PHE A 42 1.92 6.21 -2.34
C PHE A 42 1.04 5.07 -2.85
N LEU A 43 1.12 4.75 -4.15
CA LEU A 43 0.38 3.64 -4.74
C LEU A 43 0.92 2.27 -4.29
N GLY A 44 2.23 2.16 -4.07
CA GLY A 44 2.90 0.98 -3.51
C GLY A 44 2.44 0.69 -2.09
N GLY A 45 2.48 1.69 -1.20
CA GLY A 45 1.95 1.61 0.15
C GLY A 45 0.46 1.29 0.19
N ALA A 46 -0.35 1.89 -0.70
CA ALA A 46 -1.76 1.53 -0.83
C ALA A 46 -1.95 0.06 -1.25
N THR A 47 -1.17 -0.42 -2.21
CA THR A 47 -1.18 -1.82 -2.67
C THR A 47 -0.81 -2.78 -1.54
N SER A 48 0.28 -2.48 -0.81
CA SER A 48 0.76 -3.27 0.32
C SER A 48 -0.28 -3.36 1.43
N ALA A 49 -0.82 -2.22 1.85
CA ALA A 49 -1.89 -2.17 2.84
C ALA A 49 -3.13 -2.96 2.40
N ALA A 50 -3.57 -2.80 1.15
CA ALA A 50 -4.71 -3.56 0.61
C ALA A 50 -4.46 -5.08 0.70
N PHE A 51 -3.25 -5.55 0.38
CA PHE A 51 -2.86 -6.95 0.53
C PHE A 51 -2.93 -7.43 1.99
N PHE A 52 -2.30 -6.72 2.94
CA PHE A 52 -2.30 -7.15 4.34
C PHE A 52 -3.70 -7.08 4.98
N LEU A 53 -4.49 -6.06 4.65
CA LEU A 53 -5.88 -5.95 5.10
C LEU A 53 -6.75 -7.07 4.52
N TRP A 54 -6.60 -7.35 3.22
CA TRP A 54 -7.26 -8.49 2.59
C TRP A 54 -6.89 -9.80 3.28
N LEU A 55 -5.58 -10.04 3.45
CA LEU A 55 -5.05 -11.25 4.04
C LEU A 55 -5.57 -11.44 5.47
N TYR A 56 -5.55 -10.40 6.31
CA TYR A 56 -5.93 -10.52 7.71
C TYR A 56 -7.44 -10.54 7.93
N PHE A 57 -8.21 -9.64 7.29
CA PHE A 57 -9.63 -9.47 7.58
C PHE A 57 -10.57 -10.19 6.61
N PHE A 58 -10.17 -10.42 5.36
CA PHE A 58 -11.12 -10.78 4.29
C PHE A 58 -10.87 -12.15 3.64
N SER A 59 -9.64 -12.66 3.72
CA SER A 59 -9.19 -13.92 3.11
C SER A 59 -9.74 -15.19 3.79
N SER A 60 -10.21 -15.06 5.04
CA SER A 60 -10.57 -16.17 5.93
C SER A 60 -9.40 -17.02 6.44
N PHE A 61 -8.14 -16.65 6.17
CA PHE A 61 -6.97 -17.29 6.79
C PHE A 61 -6.84 -16.98 8.28
N PHE A 62 -7.27 -15.79 8.70
CA PHE A 62 -7.25 -15.35 10.10
C PHE A 62 -8.67 -15.11 10.60
N ASN A 63 -8.96 -15.55 11.83
CA ASN A 63 -10.23 -15.31 12.51
C ASN A 63 -10.15 -14.00 13.31
N SER A 64 -10.09 -12.86 12.61
CA SER A 64 -10.08 -11.54 13.23
C SER A 64 -11.42 -11.26 13.92
N GLN A 65 -11.45 -11.19 15.26
CA GLN A 65 -12.66 -10.80 15.99
C GLN A 65 -12.81 -9.28 16.15
N ASP A 66 -11.70 -8.57 16.35
CA ASP A 66 -11.71 -7.11 16.41
C ASP A 66 -11.63 -6.52 14.99
N ARG A 67 -12.69 -5.80 14.60
CA ARG A 67 -12.79 -5.08 13.32
C ARG A 67 -12.93 -3.57 13.51
N SER A 68 -12.27 -3.02 14.52
CA SER A 68 -12.16 -1.57 14.75
C SER A 68 -11.21 -0.91 13.76
N LEU A 69 -11.42 0.39 13.49
CA LEU A 69 -10.52 1.19 12.64
C LEU A 69 -9.06 1.12 13.14
N LYS A 70 -8.85 1.11 14.45
CA LYS A 70 -7.52 0.97 15.06
C LYS A 70 -6.82 -0.31 14.58
N HIS A 71 -7.53 -1.44 14.57
CA HIS A 71 -6.96 -2.71 14.11
C HIS A 71 -6.66 -2.71 12.61
N PHE A 72 -7.52 -2.10 11.79
CA PHE A 72 -7.24 -1.91 10.36
C PHE A 72 -5.94 -1.11 10.17
N LEU A 73 -5.80 0.03 10.85
CA LEU A 73 -4.60 0.87 10.78
C LEU A 73 -3.34 0.12 11.22
N ILE A 74 -3.38 -0.62 12.33
CA ILE A 74 -2.22 -1.37 12.83
C ILE A 74 -1.77 -2.40 11.78
N ILE A 75 -2.67 -3.21 11.25
CA ILE A 75 -2.32 -4.24 10.26
C ILE A 75 -1.75 -3.62 8.99
N ALA A 76 -2.40 -2.57 8.47
CA ALA A 76 -1.96 -1.89 7.27
C ALA A 76 -0.60 -1.22 7.44
N ILE A 77 -0.40 -0.46 8.51
CA ILE A 77 0.84 0.28 8.78
C ILE A 77 1.99 -0.70 9.03
N THR A 78 1.82 -1.71 9.87
CA THR A 78 2.88 -2.69 10.15
C THR A 78 3.29 -3.45 8.90
N GLY A 79 2.33 -3.90 8.09
CA GLY A 79 2.61 -4.59 6.83
C GLY A 79 3.29 -3.68 5.81
N THR A 80 2.84 -2.43 5.71
CA THR A 80 3.41 -1.47 4.75
C THR A 80 4.82 -1.04 5.14
N ILE A 81 5.07 -0.72 6.42
CA ILE A 81 6.43 -0.42 6.90
C ILE A 81 7.39 -1.58 6.61
N PHE A 82 6.95 -2.83 6.81
CA PHE A 82 7.77 -3.99 6.50
C PHE A 82 8.16 -4.04 5.01
N ILE A 83 7.22 -3.77 4.11
CA ILE A 83 7.49 -3.76 2.66
C ILE A 83 8.34 -2.54 2.26
N GLY A 84 8.00 -1.33 2.71
CA GLY A 84 8.73 -0.10 2.40
C GLY A 84 10.20 -0.18 2.85
N ILE A 85 10.45 -0.60 4.09
CA ILE A 85 11.83 -0.81 4.57
C ILE A 85 12.55 -1.89 3.74
N SER A 86 11.85 -2.96 3.35
CA SER A 86 12.46 -4.01 2.51
C SER A 86 12.82 -3.48 1.12
N TRP A 87 12.04 -2.53 0.59
CA TRP A 87 12.31 -1.87 -0.68
C TRP A 87 13.55 -0.97 -0.60
N GLU A 88 13.64 -0.11 0.41
CA GLU A 88 14.83 0.73 0.65
C GLU A 88 16.12 -0.10 0.80
N ILE A 89 16.04 -1.22 1.53
CA ILE A 89 17.16 -2.14 1.67
C ILE A 89 17.53 -2.75 0.31
N PHE A 90 16.54 -3.10 -0.51
CA PHE A 90 16.76 -3.65 -1.85
C PHE A 90 17.46 -2.65 -2.77
N GLU A 91 17.09 -1.37 -2.72
CA GLU A 91 17.75 -0.30 -3.49
C GLU A 91 19.21 -0.11 -3.06
N LEU A 92 19.48 -0.15 -1.75
CA LEU A 92 20.85 -0.11 -1.23
C LEU A 92 21.71 -1.26 -1.76
N PHE A 93 21.14 -2.46 -1.94
CA PHE A 93 21.85 -3.62 -2.46
C PHE A 93 22.09 -3.56 -3.97
N LEU A 94 21.15 -3.01 -4.74
CA LEU A 94 21.29 -2.88 -6.20
C LEU A 94 22.23 -1.75 -6.61
N GLY A 95 22.56 -0.85 -5.68
CA GLY A 95 23.61 0.14 -5.90
C GLY A 95 23.26 1.15 -6.99
N GLU A 96 21.96 1.47 -7.16
CA GLU A 96 21.49 2.50 -8.08
C GLU A 96 21.94 3.91 -7.61
N ASP A 97 23.24 4.22 -7.70
CA ASP A 97 23.84 5.55 -7.44
C ASP A 97 23.57 6.18 -6.04
N VAL A 98 22.93 5.44 -5.14
CA VAL A 98 22.34 5.91 -3.86
C VAL A 98 23.40 6.42 -2.87
N LEU A 99 24.51 5.71 -2.69
CA LEU A 99 25.49 6.04 -1.62
C LEU A 99 26.28 7.33 -1.89
N LEU A 100 26.18 7.91 -3.09
CA LEU A 100 26.90 9.13 -3.48
C LEU A 100 25.98 10.34 -3.67
N LYS A 101 24.65 10.17 -3.59
CA LYS A 101 23.68 11.27 -3.68
C LYS A 101 23.41 11.86 -2.30
N ALA A 102 23.74 13.13 -2.11
CA ALA A 102 23.51 13.86 -0.86
C ALA A 102 22.03 13.90 -0.43
N GLU A 103 21.10 13.66 -1.36
CA GLU A 103 19.65 13.74 -1.17
C GLU A 103 19.01 12.41 -0.75
N TYR A 104 19.74 11.29 -0.79
CA TYR A 104 19.17 9.95 -0.53
C TYR A 104 18.42 9.85 0.82
N PRO A 105 18.92 10.36 1.96
CA PRO A 105 18.17 10.30 3.22
C PRO A 105 16.84 11.08 3.19
N TYR A 106 16.74 12.13 2.37
CA TYR A 106 15.51 12.89 2.21
C TYR A 106 14.50 12.13 1.34
N ASP A 107 14.98 11.51 0.26
CA ASP A 107 14.19 10.71 -0.69
C ASP A 107 13.54 9.52 0.05
N THR A 108 14.35 8.66 0.67
CA THR A 108 13.89 7.54 1.51
C THR A 108 12.89 7.98 2.58
N MET A 109 13.10 9.13 3.21
CA MET A 109 12.15 9.64 4.20
C MET A 109 10.80 9.98 3.55
N MET A 110 10.83 10.64 2.39
CA MET A 110 9.63 10.98 1.63
C MET A 110 8.91 9.72 1.15
N ASP A 111 9.63 8.72 0.68
CA ASP A 111 9.09 7.45 0.22
C ASP A 111 8.35 6.71 1.32
N LEU A 112 8.97 6.60 2.51
CA LEU A 112 8.32 6.04 3.69
C LEU A 112 7.08 6.85 4.13
N ILE A 113 7.09 8.18 4.01
CA ILE A 113 5.92 9.01 4.31
C ILE A 113 4.79 8.71 3.32
N MET A 114 5.11 8.61 2.03
CA MET A 114 4.14 8.37 0.97
C MET A 114 3.56 6.96 1.06
N ASP A 115 4.38 5.96 1.36
CA ASP A 115 3.95 4.60 1.67
C ASP A 115 2.92 4.59 2.81
N LEU A 116 3.21 5.31 3.91
CA LEU A 116 2.30 5.43 5.05
C LEU A 116 0.98 6.13 4.69
N LEU A 117 1.02 7.19 3.89
CA LEU A 117 -0.19 7.86 3.41
C LEU A 117 -1.05 6.95 2.53
N GLY A 118 -0.42 6.13 1.69
CA GLY A 118 -1.09 5.09 0.91
C GLY A 118 -1.76 4.05 1.81
N ALA A 119 -1.06 3.61 2.86
CA ALA A 119 -1.56 2.65 3.83
C ALA A 119 -2.76 3.18 4.62
N ILE A 120 -2.70 4.43 5.07
CA ILE A 120 -3.80 5.12 5.77
C ILE A 120 -5.01 5.21 4.85
N THR A 121 -4.83 5.66 3.61
CA THR A 121 -5.91 5.75 2.61
C THR A 121 -6.62 4.42 2.43
N SER A 122 -5.87 3.34 2.22
CA SER A 122 -6.43 2.00 2.01
C SER A 122 -7.13 1.46 3.26
N SER A 123 -6.62 1.79 4.45
CA SER A 123 -7.24 1.42 5.73
C SER A 123 -8.62 2.06 5.89
N PHE A 124 -8.73 3.37 5.64
CA PHE A 124 -10.01 4.08 5.70
C PHE A 124 -10.99 3.57 4.64
N TYR A 125 -10.52 3.37 3.40
CA TYR A 125 -11.34 2.79 2.34
C TYR A 125 -11.92 1.42 2.75
N ALA A 126 -11.07 0.51 3.24
CA ALA A 126 -11.48 -0.82 3.66
C ALA A 126 -12.45 -0.80 4.85
N PHE A 127 -12.18 0.08 5.83
CA PHE A 127 -13.04 0.23 7.01
C PHE A 127 -14.43 0.77 6.65
N ILE A 128 -14.49 1.81 5.82
CA ILE A 128 -15.76 2.38 5.34
C ILE A 128 -16.56 1.33 4.55
N TRP A 129 -15.88 0.53 3.72
CA TRP A 129 -16.52 -0.57 3.00
C TRP A 129 -17.12 -1.60 3.96
N GLU A 130 -16.37 -2.03 4.98
CA GLU A 130 -16.83 -3.00 5.98
C GLU A 130 -18.06 -2.50 6.73
N GLU A 131 -18.04 -1.25 7.21
CA GLU A 131 -19.17 -0.66 7.95
C GLU A 131 -20.44 -0.54 7.08
N LYS A 132 -20.30 -0.12 5.82
CA LYS A 132 -21.43 -0.08 4.88
C LYS A 132 -22.06 -1.47 4.67
N ASN A 133 -21.23 -2.51 4.54
CA ASN A 133 -21.72 -3.87 4.35
C ASN A 133 -22.38 -4.46 5.60
N LYS A 134 -21.92 -4.10 6.80
CA LYS A 134 -22.61 -4.46 8.05
C LYS A 134 -24.00 -3.86 8.12
N ILE A 135 -24.13 -2.56 7.80
CA ILE A 135 -25.43 -1.85 7.81
C ILE A 135 -26.42 -2.49 6.82
N ASN A 136 -25.98 -2.78 5.59
CA ASN A 136 -26.84 -3.39 4.57
C ASN A 136 -27.41 -4.75 5.01
N LYS A 137 -26.57 -5.61 5.60
CA LYS A 137 -27.01 -6.91 6.12
C LYS A 137 -28.06 -6.81 7.23
N ILE A 138 -27.94 -5.81 8.11
CA ILE A 138 -28.93 -5.56 9.16
C ILE A 138 -30.28 -5.19 8.55
N ASN A 139 -30.28 -4.34 7.51
CA ASN A 139 -31.50 -3.90 6.84
C ASN A 139 -32.19 -5.03 6.06
N GLU A 140 -31.44 -5.94 5.44
CA GLU A 140 -32.01 -7.12 4.74
C GLU A 140 -32.61 -8.17 5.69
N SER A 141 -32.22 -8.15 6.97
CA SER A 141 -32.70 -9.10 7.98
C SER A 141 -33.97 -8.65 8.74
N ARG A 142 -34.46 -7.43 8.46
CA ARG A 142 -35.67 -6.84 9.03
C ARG A 142 -36.82 -6.93 8.03
#